data_AF-A0A534N4A7-F1
#
_entry.id   AF-A0A534N4A7-F1
#
_cell.length_a   1.000
_cell.length_b   1.000
_cell.length_c   1.000
_cell.angle_alpha   90.00
_cell.angle_beta   90.00
_cell.angle_gamma   90.00
#
_symmetry.space_group_name_H-M   'P 1'
#
loop_
_entity.id
_entity.type
_entity.pdbx_description
1 polymer ?
#
loop_
_entity_poly.entity_id
_entity_poly.type
_entity_poly.pdbx_seq_one_letter_code
_entity_poly.pdbx_strand_id
1 'polypeptide(L)'
;MIDFRKEDTRLKQKRKFTVLIEQDEEGYYVATVPALHGCHTQAKNLDTLMKRAREVIQLCLEEQNGDPGSLELIGIQQISV
;
A
#
# COMPACT_ATOMS: atom_id res chain seq x y z
N MET A 1 -14.50 36.18 16.01
CA MET A 1 -15.58 35.22 16.31
C MET A 1 -15.38 34.06 15.35
N ILE A 2 -15.24 32.86 15.88
CA ILE A 2 -14.52 31.74 15.26
C ILE A 2 -15.31 31.16 14.07
N ASP A 3 -14.68 31.07 12.89
CA ASP A 3 -15.20 30.31 11.74
C ASP A 3 -14.96 28.81 11.94
N PHE A 4 -15.73 28.20 12.84
CA PHE A 4 -15.68 26.77 13.21
C PHE A 4 -16.05 25.80 12.07
N ARG A 5 -16.39 26.28 10.86
CA ARG A 5 -16.81 25.42 9.73
C ARG A 5 -15.70 25.07 8.73
N LYS A 6 -14.48 25.61 8.86
CA LYS A 6 -13.36 25.31 7.95
C LYS A 6 -12.21 24.50 8.56
N GLU A 7 -12.24 24.20 9.86
CA GLU A 7 -11.11 23.56 10.56
C GLU A 7 -11.10 22.02 10.43
N ASP A 8 -12.20 21.39 9.97
CA ASP A 8 -12.38 19.92 10.02
C ASP A 8 -12.41 19.23 8.64
N THR A 9 -11.87 19.87 7.60
CA THR A 9 -11.59 19.22 6.29
C THR A 9 -10.14 18.75 6.18
N ARG A 10 -9.51 18.44 7.32
CA ARG A 10 -8.39 17.48 7.40
C ARG A 10 -8.91 16.13 7.89
N LEU A 11 -9.95 15.62 7.25
CA LEU A 11 -10.09 14.18 7.08
C LEU A 11 -8.77 13.72 6.46
N LYS A 12 -7.81 13.27 7.29
CA LYS A 12 -6.59 12.58 6.85
C LYS A 12 -7.07 11.52 5.87
N GLN A 13 -6.98 11.79 4.57
CA GLN A 13 -7.40 10.85 3.57
C GLN A 13 -6.60 9.58 3.87
N LYS A 14 -7.29 8.49 4.21
CA LYS A 14 -6.63 7.20 4.40
C LYS A 14 -5.92 6.90 3.09
N ARG A 15 -4.59 7.05 3.07
CA ARG A 15 -3.78 6.72 1.91
C ARG A 15 -4.00 5.25 1.59
N LYS A 16 -4.43 4.98 0.36
CA LYS A 16 -4.68 3.62 -0.12
C LYS A 16 -3.46 3.19 -0.93
N PHE A 17 -2.99 2.00 -0.68
CA PHE A 17 -1.95 1.36 -1.46
C PHE A 17 -2.53 0.12 -2.12
N THR A 18 -2.33 0.00 -3.43
CA THR A 18 -2.57 -1.26 -4.13
C THR A 18 -1.46 -2.23 -3.75
N VAL A 19 -1.85 -3.42 -3.29
CA VAL A 19 -0.93 -4.52 -3.00
C VAL A 19 -1.24 -5.64 -3.98
N LEU A 20 -0.28 -5.99 -4.83
CA LEU A 20 -0.35 -7.16 -5.69
C LEU A 20 0.07 -8.36 -4.85
N ILE A 21 -0.76 -9.40 -4.82
CA ILE A 21 -0.50 -10.64 -4.09
C ILE A 21 -0.39 -11.76 -5.11
N GLU A 22 0.77 -12.39 -5.17
CA GLU A 22 1.08 -13.53 -6.02
C GLU A 22 1.38 -14.74 -5.13
N GLN A 23 1.29 -15.94 -5.68
CA GLN A 23 1.73 -17.16 -5.00
C GLN A 23 2.84 -17.80 -5.82
N ASP A 24 3.94 -18.13 -5.16
CA ASP A 24 5.06 -18.84 -5.80
C ASP A 24 4.84 -20.36 -5.84
N GLU A 25 5.76 -21.07 -6.48
CA GLU A 25 5.72 -22.52 -6.65
C GLU A 25 5.82 -23.30 -5.32
N GLU A 26 6.36 -22.67 -4.27
CA GLU A 26 6.48 -23.25 -2.92
C GLU A 26 5.26 -22.95 -2.04
N GLY A 27 4.27 -22.23 -2.58
CA GLY A 27 3.04 -21.88 -1.90
C GLY A 27 3.16 -20.68 -0.96
N TYR A 28 4.26 -19.91 -0.99
CA TYR A 28 4.32 -18.62 -0.31
C TYR A 28 3.50 -17.59 -1.07
N TYR A 29 2.81 -16.75 -0.32
CA TYR A 29 2.26 -15.51 -0.85
C TYR A 29 3.34 -14.45 -0.85
N VAL A 30 3.47 -13.74 -1.97
CA VAL A 30 4.39 -12.62 -2.18
C VAL A 30 3.56 -11.37 -2.40
N ALA A 31 3.80 -10.34 -1.60
CA ALA A 31 3.14 -9.04 -1.69
C ALA A 31 4.11 -8.01 -2.28
N THR A 32 3.64 -7.30 -3.31
CA THR A 32 4.34 -6.20 -3.97
C THR A 32 3.48 -4.94 -3.88
N VAL A 33 4.07 -3.80 -3.53
CA VAL A 33 3.38 -2.50 -3.47
C VAL A 33 3.91 -1.61 -4.59
N PRO A 34 3.26 -1.52 -5.77
CA PRO A 34 3.83 -0.82 -6.93
C PRO A 34 4.16 0.66 -6.68
N ALA A 35 3.40 1.33 -5.80
CA ALA A 35 3.64 2.73 -5.46
C ALA A 35 4.89 2.95 -4.57
N LEU A 36 5.46 1.88 -4.00
CA LEU A 36 6.64 1.92 -3.14
C LEU A 36 7.72 1.02 -3.76
N HIS A 37 8.66 1.65 -4.47
CA HIS A 37 9.71 0.91 -5.18
C HIS A 37 10.52 0.02 -4.21
N GLY A 38 10.70 -1.25 -4.58
CA GLY A 38 11.44 -2.22 -3.76
C GLY A 38 10.70 -2.73 -2.52
N CYS A 39 9.46 -2.31 -2.29
CA CYS A 39 8.67 -2.77 -1.14
C CYS A 39 8.00 -4.11 -1.44
N HIS A 40 8.68 -5.20 -1.03
CA HIS A 40 8.19 -6.57 -1.15
C HIS A 40 8.23 -7.28 0.21
N THR A 41 7.28 -8.18 0.45
CA THR A 41 7.29 -9.10 1.59
C THR A 41 6.63 -10.41 1.21
N GLN A 42 6.90 -11.48 1.95
CA GLN A 42 6.27 -12.79 1.73
C GLN A 42 5.82 -13.45 3.04
N ALA A 43 4.88 -14.38 2.95
CA ALA A 43 4.44 -15.22 4.07
C ALA A 43 3.71 -16.49 3.60
N LYS A 44 3.62 -17.51 4.45
CA LYS A 44 2.86 -18.75 4.16
C LYS A 44 1.34 -18.63 4.35
N ASN A 45 0.85 -17.48 4.79
CA ASN A 45 -0.58 -17.21 4.94
C ASN A 45 -0.89 -15.73 4.70
N LEU A 46 -2.11 -15.45 4.24
CA LEU A 46 -2.55 -14.10 3.87
C LEU A 46 -2.59 -13.14 5.06
N ASP A 47 -2.99 -13.57 6.25
CA ASP A 47 -3.06 -12.69 7.42
C ASP A 47 -1.69 -12.15 7.82
N THR A 48 -0.69 -13.03 7.85
CA THR A 48 0.71 -12.67 8.13
C THR A 48 1.26 -11.80 7.02
N LEU A 49 0.95 -12.11 5.76
CA LEU A 49 1.35 -11.28 4.62
C LEU A 49 0.81 -9.86 4.75
N MET A 50 -0.48 -9.71 5.05
CA MET A 50 -1.13 -8.41 5.17
C MET A 50 -0.63 -7.62 6.38
N LYS A 51 -0.30 -8.29 7.49
CA LYS A 51 0.37 -7.65 8.63
C LYS A 51 1.74 -7.08 8.19
N ARG A 52 2.60 -7.90 7.60
CA ARG A 52 3.93 -7.49 7.13
C ARG A 52 3.86 -6.39 6.09
N ALA A 53 2.93 -6.50 5.12
CA ALA A 53 2.73 -5.51 4.07
C ALA A 53 2.44 -4.12 4.65
N ARG A 54 1.57 -4.03 5.67
CA ARG A 54 1.29 -2.78 6.37
C ARG A 54 2.52 -2.22 7.09
N GLU A 55 3.31 -3.08 7.74
CA GLU A 55 4.54 -2.69 8.44
C GLU A 55 5.58 -2.10 7.46
N VAL A 56 5.83 -2.76 6.33
CA VAL A 56 6.79 -2.26 5.33
C VAL A 56 6.30 -0.99 4.62
N ILE A 57 4.99 -0.88 4.32
CA ILE A 57 4.41 0.36 3.78
C ILE A 57 4.64 1.53 4.75
N GLN A 58 4.39 1.31 6.04
CA GLN A 58 4.56 2.34 7.06
C GLN A 58 6.03 2.77 7.16
N LEU A 59 6.97 1.81 7.18
CA LEU A 59 8.40 2.09 7.22
C LEU A 59 8.87 2.90 5.99
N CYS A 60 8.45 2.50 4.79
CA CYS A 60 8.82 3.20 3.55
C CYS A 60 8.28 4.64 3.49
N LEU A 61 7.15 4.92 4.14
CA LEU A 61 6.58 6.27 4.24
C LEU A 61 7.31 7.15 5.25
N GLU A 62 7.93 6.55 6.27
CA GLU A 62 8.74 7.27 7.25
C GLU A 62 10.11 7.67 6.66
N GLU A 63 10.69 6.84 5.79
CA GLU A 63 11.97 7.11 5.14
C GLU A 63 11.87 8.08 3.97
N GLN A 64 10.80 7.99 3.17
CA GLN A 64 10.55 8.92 2.06
C GLN A 64 9.94 10.21 2.62
N ASN A 65 10.76 11.22 2.87
CA ASN A 65 10.35 12.59 3.25
C ASN A 65 9.52 13.35 2.17
N GLY A 66 8.86 12.63 1.27
CA GLY A 66 8.03 13.16 0.20
C GLY A 66 6.80 12.28 -0.01
N ASP A 67 5.72 12.88 -0.51
CA ASP A 67 4.50 12.15 -0.85
C ASP A 67 4.73 11.41 -2.19
N PRO A 68 4.87 10.07 -2.21
CA PRO A 68 4.78 9.35 -3.48
C PRO A 68 3.36 9.59 -3.97
N GLY A 69 3.22 10.43 -4.99
CA GLY A 69 1.93 11.00 -5.40
C GLY A 69 0.79 9.99 -5.41
N SER A 70 -0.42 10.44 -5.09
CA SER A 70 -1.58 9.55 -4.98
C SER A 70 -1.91 8.91 -6.33
N LEU A 71 -1.60 7.63 -6.48
CA LEU A 71 -2.07 6.83 -7.61
C LEU A 71 -3.50 6.36 -7.32
N GLU A 72 -4.43 6.67 -8.22
CA GLU A 72 -5.77 6.10 -8.22
C GLU A 72 -5.75 4.76 -8.99
N LEU A 73 -6.29 3.71 -8.38
CA LEU A 73 -6.38 2.41 -9.03
C LEU A 73 -7.47 2.43 -10.10
N ILE A 74 -7.09 2.45 -11.38
CA ILE A 74 -8.02 2.34 -12.51
C ILE A 74 -8.37 0.88 -12.83
N GLY A 75 -7.39 -0.03 -12.74
CA GLY A 75 -7.61 -1.45 -13.00
C GLY A 75 -6.33 -2.27 -12.81
N ILE A 76 -6.50 -3.60 -12.71
CA ILE A 76 -5.43 -4.59 -12.75
C ILE A 76 -5.72 -5.49 -13.95
N GLN A 77 -4.72 -5.70 -14.79
CA GLN A 77 -4.83 -6.54 -15.98
C GLN A 77 -3.69 -7.56 -16.00
N GLN A 78 -4.04 -8.83 -16.15
CA GLN A 78 -3.08 -9.89 -16.48
C GLN A 78 -3.21 -10.21 -17.97
N ILE A 79 -2.08 -10.28 -18.68
CA ILE A 79 -2.01 -10.66 -20.08
C ILE A 79 -1.06 -11.85 -20.17
N SER A 80 -1.50 -12.92 -20.82
CA SER A 80 -0.68 -14.10 -21.11
C SER A 80 -0.25 -14.05 -22.57
N VAL A 81 0.99 -14.49 -22.85
CA VAL A 81 1.57 -14.57 -24.19
C VAL A 81 1.76 -16.04 -24.55
#